data_AF-Q6LS98-F1
#
_entry.id   AF-Q6LS98-F1
#
_cell.length_a   1.000
_cell.length_b   1.000
_cell.length_c   1.000
_cell.angle_alpha   90.00
_cell.angle_beta   90.00
_cell.angle_gamma   90.00
#
_symmetry.space_group_name_H-M   'P 1'
#
loop_
_entity.id
_entity.type
_entity.pdbx_description
1 polymer ?
#
loop_
_entity_poly.entity_id
_entity_poly.type
_entity_poly.pdbx_seq_one_letter_code
_entity_poly.pdbx_strand_id
1 'polypeptide(L)'
;MFSLLLAIAAIIGFFAIILFVLFGQITVRKLRKNPKTKEALGSELVSGWDILNVAKAIALPRAWSKRFENSPLSFMYANSTLVLKHTNKLDRFLGGVFFLCWMVSGLMFFSLMLLDLLGVFTN
;
A
#
# COMPACT_ATOMS: atom_id res chain seq x y z
N MET A 1 1.03 9.37 -27.04
CA MET A 1 1.91 9.11 -25.87
C MET A 1 1.11 8.96 -24.58
N PHE A 2 0.27 9.94 -24.23
CA PHE A 2 -0.57 9.90 -23.03
C PHE A 2 -1.34 8.59 -22.86
N SER A 3 -2.15 8.20 -23.85
CA SER A 3 -3.01 7.00 -23.76
C SER A 3 -2.23 5.71 -23.54
N LEU A 4 -1.02 5.60 -24.08
CA LEU A 4 -0.15 4.44 -23.85
C LEU A 4 0.33 4.39 -22.39
N LEU A 5 0.81 5.52 -21.85
CA LEU A 5 1.25 5.61 -20.46
C LEU A 5 0.08 5.39 -19.49
N LEU A 6 -1.10 5.90 -19.83
CA LEU A 6 -2.34 5.66 -19.08
C LEU A 6 -2.72 4.18 -19.08
N ALA A 7 -2.64 3.50 -20.23
CA ALA A 7 -2.91 2.07 -20.33
C ALA A 7 -1.91 1.25 -19.49
N ILE A 8 -0.62 1.60 -19.50
CA ILE A 8 0.39 0.96 -18.64
C ILE A 8 0.06 1.16 -17.16
N ALA A 9 -0.26 2.39 -16.74
CA ALA A 9 -0.67 2.69 -15.37
C ALA A 9 -1.92 1.89 -14.95
N ALA A 10 -2.90 1.77 -15.85
CA ALA A 10 -4.13 1.02 -15.63
C ALA A 10 -3.87 -0.49 -15.50
N ILE A 11 -2.99 -1.07 -16.31
CA ILE A 11 -2.61 -2.49 -16.22
C ILE A 11 -1.94 -2.76 -14.87
N ILE A 12 -0.97 -1.92 -14.46
CA ILE A 12 -0.32 -2.04 -13.14
C ILE A 12 -1.34 -1.89 -12.01
N GLY A 13 -2.25 -0.92 -12.13
CA GLY A 13 -3.33 -0.69 -11.18
C GLY A 13 -4.29 -1.89 -11.07
N PHE A 14 -4.62 -2.53 -12.19
CA PHE A 14 -5.45 -3.74 -12.22
C PHE A 14 -4.80 -4.88 -11.41
N PHE A 15 -3.50 -5.12 -11.62
CA PHE A 15 -2.76 -6.08 -10.79
C PHE A 15 -2.71 -5.66 -9.32
N ALA A 16 -2.56 -4.36 -9.02
CA ALA A 16 -2.60 -3.86 -7.65
C ALA A 16 -3.94 -4.16 -6.94
N ILE A 17 -5.07 -4.08 -7.65
CA ILE A 17 -6.40 -4.41 -7.09
C ILE A 17 -6.51 -5.92 -6.80
N ILE A 18 -6.04 -6.79 -7.69
CA ILE A 18 -6.00 -8.23 -7.44
C ILE A 18 -5.13 -8.53 -6.21
N LEU A 19 -3.93 -7.94 -6.17
CA LEU A 19 -3.01 -8.09 -5.05
C LEU A 19 -3.56 -7.53 -3.74
N PHE A 20 -4.35 -6.45 -3.78
CA PHE A 20 -5.03 -5.90 -2.60
C PHE A 20 -5.98 -6.93 -1.98
N VAL A 21 -6.80 -7.59 -2.81
CA VAL A 21 -7.72 -8.62 -2.35
C VAL A 21 -6.94 -9.83 -1.82
N LEU A 22 -5.95 -10.32 -2.56
CA LEU A 22 -5.14 -11.47 -2.15
C LEU A 22 -4.39 -11.21 -0.84
N PHE A 23 -3.71 -10.08 -0.74
CA PHE A 23 -2.97 -9.69 0.46
C PHE A 23 -3.91 -9.49 1.66
N GLY A 24 -5.06 -8.88 1.44
CA GLY A 24 -6.12 -8.72 2.43
C GLY A 24 -6.58 -10.06 3.00
N GLN A 25 -6.89 -11.03 2.13
CA GLN A 25 -7.43 -12.33 2.54
C GLN A 25 -6.37 -13.29 3.09
N ILE A 26 -5.17 -13.30 2.51
CA ILE A 26 -4.10 -14.24 2.86
C ILE A 26 -3.31 -13.78 4.08
N THR A 27 -2.99 -12.48 4.17
CA THR A 27 -2.09 -11.95 5.20
C THR A 27 -2.85 -11.13 6.23
N VAL A 28 -3.55 -10.07 5.81
CA VAL A 28 -4.13 -9.10 6.75
C VAL A 28 -5.24 -9.73 7.59
N ARG A 29 -6.05 -10.63 7.00
CA ARG A 29 -7.06 -11.41 7.73
C ARG A 29 -6.46 -12.21 8.90
N LYS A 30 -5.25 -12.75 8.76
CA LYS A 30 -4.56 -13.48 9.84
C LYS A 30 -4.12 -12.51 10.95
N LEU A 31 -3.61 -11.33 10.58
CA LEU A 31 -3.20 -10.30 11.52
C LEU A 31 -4.40 -9.72 12.30
N ARG A 32 -5.56 -9.53 11.66
CA ARG A 32 -6.80 -9.09 12.31
C ARG A 32 -7.32 -10.09 13.34
N LYS A 33 -7.16 -11.40 13.06
CA LYS A 33 -7.58 -12.48 13.97
C LYS A 33 -6.61 -12.70 15.14
N ASN A 34 -5.39 -12.20 15.07
CA ASN A 34 -4.39 -12.39 16.11
C ASN A 34 -4.52 -11.30 17.18
N PRO A 35 -4.77 -11.65 18.46
CA PRO A 35 -4.98 -10.69 19.53
C PRO A 35 -3.77 -9.77 19.77
N LYS A 36 -2.55 -10.19 19.41
CA LYS A 36 -1.33 -9.39 19.55
C LYS A 36 -1.16 -8.32 18.47
N THR A 37 -1.87 -8.44 17.34
CA THR A 37 -1.68 -7.55 16.19
C THR A 37 -2.93 -6.79 15.79
N LYS A 38 -4.13 -7.25 16.17
CA LYS A 38 -5.41 -6.67 15.71
C LYS A 38 -5.52 -5.16 15.98
N GLU A 39 -5.00 -4.67 17.10
CA GLU A 39 -5.07 -3.25 17.51
C GLU A 39 -3.87 -2.44 16.99
N ALA A 40 -2.94 -3.09 16.28
CA ALA A 40 -1.68 -2.51 15.84
C ALA A 40 -1.61 -2.32 14.31
N LEU A 41 -2.73 -2.43 13.60
CA LEU A 41 -2.81 -2.31 12.13
C LEU A 41 -3.11 -0.88 11.65
N GLY A 42 -3.21 0.06 12.59
CA GLY A 42 -3.69 1.42 12.34
C GLY A 42 -5.22 1.47 12.28
N SER A 43 -5.77 2.68 12.24
CA SER A 43 -7.21 2.94 12.18
C SER A 43 -7.79 2.52 10.83
N GLU A 44 -8.92 1.83 10.86
CA GLU A 44 -9.75 1.60 9.67
C GLU A 44 -10.66 2.82 9.43
N LEU A 45 -10.09 3.93 8.93
CA LEU A 45 -10.89 5.11 8.53
C LEU A 45 -11.91 4.76 7.45
N VAL A 46 -11.53 3.83 6.58
CA VAL A 46 -12.37 3.22 5.55
C VAL A 46 -12.09 1.71 5.57
N SER A 47 -13.08 0.89 5.25
CA SER A 47 -12.91 -0.55 5.15
C SER A 47 -11.72 -0.92 4.25
N GLY A 48 -10.77 -1.69 4.78
CA GLY A 48 -9.57 -2.12 4.07
C GLY A 48 -8.39 -1.15 4.11
N TRP A 49 -8.50 -0.02 4.81
CA TRP A 49 -7.38 0.93 4.96
C TRP A 49 -6.18 0.33 5.69
N ASP A 50 -6.42 -0.56 6.65
CA ASP A 50 -5.41 -1.33 7.35
C ASP A 50 -4.58 -2.23 6.40
N ILE A 51 -5.13 -2.68 5.27
CA ILE A 51 -4.38 -3.43 4.23
C ILE A 51 -3.25 -2.57 3.67
N LEU A 52 -3.54 -1.29 3.38
CA LEU A 52 -2.53 -0.33 2.95
C LEU A 52 -1.51 -0.06 4.05
N ASN A 53 -1.95 0.03 5.31
CA ASN A 53 -1.06 0.27 6.45
C ASN A 53 -0.07 -0.87 6.67
N VAL A 54 -0.55 -2.11 6.63
CA VAL A 54 0.29 -3.31 6.75
C VAL A 54 1.25 -3.39 5.55
N ALA A 55 0.78 -3.14 4.33
CA ALA A 55 1.63 -3.15 3.14
C ALA A 55 2.75 -2.09 3.20
N LYS A 56 2.42 -0.85 3.60
CA LYS A 56 3.39 0.21 3.89
C LYS A 56 4.42 -0.24 4.93
N ALA A 57 3.95 -0.81 6.04
CA ALA A 57 4.83 -1.25 7.12
C ALA A 57 5.80 -2.38 6.71
N ILE A 58 5.41 -3.20 5.74
CA ILE A 58 6.24 -4.25 5.14
C ILE A 58 7.24 -3.69 4.14
N ALA A 59 6.80 -2.79 3.26
CA ALA A 59 7.57 -2.35 2.10
C ALA A 59 8.55 -1.21 2.41
N LEU A 60 8.23 -0.36 3.38
CA LEU A 60 9.08 0.79 3.71
C LEU A 60 10.31 0.37 4.54
N PRO A 61 11.44 1.09 4.39
CA PRO A 61 12.57 0.95 5.30
C PRO A 61 12.13 1.17 6.75
N ARG A 62 12.65 0.35 7.68
CA ARG A 62 12.24 0.39 9.11
C ARG A 62 12.33 1.79 9.72
N ALA A 63 13.36 2.55 9.37
CA ALA A 63 13.54 3.91 9.86
C ALA A 63 12.37 4.85 9.46
N TRP A 64 11.84 4.68 8.25
CA TRP A 64 10.72 5.48 7.76
C TRP A 64 9.43 5.08 8.45
N SER A 65 9.15 3.77 8.53
CA SER A 65 7.97 3.26 9.25
C SER A 65 7.95 3.76 10.70
N LYS A 66 9.09 3.69 11.40
CA LYS A 66 9.18 4.19 12.78
C LYS A 66 8.97 5.69 12.91
N ARG A 67 9.44 6.48 11.95
CA ARG A 67 9.19 7.93 11.95
C ARG A 67 7.70 8.23 11.82
N PHE A 68 6.98 7.51 10.96
CA PHE A 68 5.54 7.70 10.77
C PHE A 68 4.72 7.21 11.97
N GLU A 69 5.07 6.05 12.53
CA GLU A 69 4.46 5.49 13.75
C GLU A 69 4.58 6.41 14.97
N ASN A 70 5.60 7.26 15.02
CA ASN A 70 5.84 8.19 16.14
C ASN A 70 5.36 9.63 15.85
N SER A 71 4.66 9.84 14.73
CA SER A 71 4.15 11.16 14.34
C SER A 71 2.77 11.46 14.95
N PRO A 72 2.28 12.70 14.90
CA PRO A 72 0.90 13.04 15.30
C PRO A 72 -0.19 12.25 14.55
N LEU A 73 0.15 11.68 13.39
CA LEU A 73 -0.73 10.84 12.57
C LEU A 73 -0.45 9.34 12.76
N SER A 74 0.16 8.94 13.87
CA SER A 74 0.53 7.55 14.19
C SER A 74 -0.64 6.57 14.04
N PHE A 75 -1.86 6.99 14.37
CA PHE A 75 -3.07 6.19 14.22
C PHE A 75 -3.31 5.73 12.77
N MET A 76 -2.80 6.46 11.76
CA MET A 76 -2.91 6.08 10.35
C MET A 76 -1.87 5.05 9.89
N TYR A 77 -1.00 4.57 10.78
CA TYR A 77 0.09 3.65 10.45
C TYR A 77 0.02 2.39 11.31
N ALA A 78 0.35 1.26 10.69
CA ALA A 78 0.52 0.01 11.42
C ALA A 78 1.86 -0.01 12.16
N ASN A 79 1.92 -0.68 13.30
CA ASN A 79 3.17 -0.91 14.01
C ASN A 79 4.05 -1.90 13.21
N SER A 80 5.06 -1.40 12.52
CA SER A 80 5.92 -2.21 11.64
C SER A 80 6.66 -3.31 12.37
N THR A 81 7.03 -3.11 13.64
CA THR A 81 7.70 -4.15 14.43
C THR A 81 6.78 -5.33 14.67
N LEU A 82 5.54 -5.08 15.07
CA LEU A 82 4.55 -6.13 15.31
C LEU A 82 4.12 -6.82 14.02
N VAL A 83 3.91 -6.06 12.95
CA VAL A 83 3.59 -6.59 11.61
C VAL A 83 4.70 -7.50 11.13
N LEU A 84 5.96 -7.04 11.14
CA LEU A 84 7.09 -7.84 10.67
C LEU A 84 7.33 -9.08 11.53
N LYS A 85 7.06 -9.00 12.85
CA LYS A 85 7.20 -10.14 13.77
C LYS A 85 6.19 -11.26 13.50
N HIS A 86 5.01 -10.92 12.97
CA HIS A 86 3.91 -11.88 12.73
C HIS A 86 3.65 -12.15 11.24
N THR A 87 4.56 -11.73 10.35
CA THR A 87 4.50 -12.00 8.92
C THR A 87 5.68 -12.85 8.49
N ASN A 88 5.41 -13.82 7.62
CA ASN A 88 6.43 -14.69 7.03
C ASN A 88 7.00 -14.09 5.72
N LYS A 89 7.88 -14.84 5.03
CA LYS A 89 8.48 -14.37 3.77
C LYS A 89 7.45 -14.15 2.66
N LEU A 90 6.42 -15.01 2.56
CA LEU A 90 5.36 -14.89 1.56
C LEU A 90 4.51 -13.65 1.82
N ASP A 91 4.11 -13.42 3.07
CA ASP A 91 3.36 -12.22 3.48
C ASP A 91 4.13 -10.95 3.11
N ARG A 92 5.44 -10.93 3.37
CA ARG A 92 6.30 -9.79 3.08
C ARG A 92 6.48 -9.57 1.57
N PHE A 93 6.66 -10.65 0.82
CA PHE A 93 6.73 -10.58 -0.63
C PHE A 93 5.42 -10.04 -1.22
N LEU A 94 4.28 -10.62 -0.83
CA LEU A 94 2.96 -10.24 -1.33
C LEU A 94 2.64 -8.79 -0.98
N GLY A 95 2.87 -8.37 0.27
CA GLY A 95 2.66 -6.99 0.72
C GLY A 95 3.60 -6.00 0.04
N GLY A 96 4.86 -6.38 -0.19
CA GLY A 96 5.84 -5.56 -0.90
C GLY A 96 5.48 -5.33 -2.37
N VAL A 97 5.15 -6.41 -3.10
CA VAL A 97 4.74 -6.34 -4.51
C VAL A 97 3.43 -5.57 -4.65
N PHE A 98 2.45 -5.83 -3.77
CA PHE A 98 1.21 -5.06 -3.72
C PHE A 98 1.49 -3.56 -3.54
N PHE A 99 2.25 -3.18 -2.52
CA PHE A 99 2.55 -1.78 -2.23
C PHE A 99 3.26 -1.10 -3.40
N LEU A 100 4.22 -1.79 -4.02
CA LEU A 100 4.94 -1.26 -5.18
C LEU A 100 3.99 -1.01 -6.36
N CYS A 101 3.14 -1.98 -6.72
CA CYS A 101 2.19 -1.82 -7.82
C CYS A 101 1.19 -0.67 -7.53
N TRP A 102 0.69 -0.59 -6.31
CA TRP A 102 -0.24 0.46 -5.89
C TRP A 102 0.41 1.86 -5.94
N MET A 103 1.62 2.00 -5.38
CA MET A 103 2.36 3.27 -5.40
C MET A 103 2.72 3.70 -6.82
N VAL A 104 3.25 2.79 -7.65
CA VAL A 104 3.67 3.11 -9.01
C VAL A 104 2.47 3.51 -9.86
N SER A 105 1.38 2.72 -9.85
CA SER A 105 0.18 3.06 -10.62
C SER A 105 -0.43 4.39 -10.15
N GLY A 106 -0.57 4.60 -8.83
CA GLY A 106 -1.10 5.84 -8.28
C GLY A 106 -0.26 7.06 -8.64
N LEU A 107 1.07 6.98 -8.52
CA LEU A 107 1.98 8.05 -8.90
C LEU A 107 1.93 8.32 -10.41
N MET A 108 1.83 7.28 -11.25
CA MET A 108 1.66 7.45 -12.69
C MET A 108 0.35 8.16 -13.02
N PHE A 109 -0.78 7.73 -12.47
CA PHE A 109 -2.07 8.40 -12.68
C PHE A 109 -2.02 9.88 -12.27
N PHE A 110 -1.49 10.16 -11.08
CA PHE A 110 -1.38 11.53 -10.58
C PHE A 110 -0.46 12.39 -11.46
N SER A 111 0.70 11.86 -11.86
CA SER A 111 1.66 12.58 -12.70
C SER A 111 1.11 12.81 -14.10
N LEU A 112 0.45 11.82 -14.69
CA LEU A 112 -0.18 11.94 -16.00
C LEU A 112 -1.27 13.01 -16.01
N MET A 113 -2.15 13.00 -15.00
CA MET A 113 -3.17 14.03 -14.84
C MET A 113 -2.55 15.42 -14.70
N LEU A 114 -1.49 15.57 -13.91
CA LEU A 114 -0.81 16.85 -13.74
C LEU A 114 -0.14 17.33 -15.03
N LEU A 115 0.54 16.45 -15.76
CA LEU A 115 1.22 16.80 -17.02
C LEU A 115 0.22 17.16 -18.13
N ASP A 116 -0.93 16.48 -18.18
CA ASP A 116 -2.03 16.81 -19.08
C ASP A 116 -2.61 18.20 -18.77
N LEU A 117 -2.86 18.49 -17.49
CA LEU A 117 -3.29 19.81 -17.02
C LEU A 117 -2.31 20.93 -17.40
N LEU A 118 -1.01 20.63 -17.45
CA LEU A 118 0.06 21.54 -17.86
C LEU A 118 0.23 21.64 -19.40
N GLY A 119 -0.56 20.90 -20.17
CA GLY A 119 -0.51 20.92 -21.64
C GLY A 119 0.69 20.19 -22.24
N VAL A 120 1.36 19.31 -21.48
CA VAL A 120 2.51 18.52 -21.97
C VAL A 120 2.08 17.54 -23.07
N PHE A 121 0.87 17.02 -22.97
CA PHE A 121 0.26 16.21 -24.01
C PHE A 121 -0.57 17.12 -24.90
N THR A 122 -0.01 17.52 -26.03
CA THR A 122 -0.79 18.11 -27.12
C THR A 122 -1.72 17.01 -27.67
N ASN A 123 -3.02 17.27 -27.70
CA ASN A 123 -4.00 16.44 -28.41
C ASN A 123 -3.55 16.15 -29.85
#